data_AF-A0A9D1AS12-F1
#
_entry.id   AF-A0A9D1AS12-F1
#
_cell.length_a   1.000
_cell.length_b   1.000
_cell.length_c   1.000
_cell.angle_alpha   90.00
_cell.angle_beta   90.00
_cell.angle_gamma   90.00
#
_symmetry.space_group_name_H-M   'P 1'
#
loop_
_entity.id
_entity.type
_entity.pdbx_description
1 polymer ?
#
loop_
_entity_poly.entity_id
_entity_poly.type
_entity_poly.pdbx_seq_one_letter_code
_entity_poly.pdbx_strand_id
1 'polypeptide(L)'
;MVPRTGRRRPIRPPGALPEPEFLKTCVRCYQCGDVCPNQCIAFHGLDDGLAEAGTPFIDPRTQGCIACMKCTEVCPSGALQPTDPDPETVPGRVKMGVARLNRDMCYSYAEPARTCGVCYRACPFPGKAMRIEVFERPVVDRDLCIGCGLCEASCIHLPQAIRIVPVDREVTA
;
A
#
# COMPACT_ATOMS: atom_id res chain seq x y z
N MET A 1 2.12 -19.26 8.44
CA MET A 1 1.13 -18.22 8.75
C MET A 1 1.67 -17.44 9.94
N VAL A 2 2.23 -16.24 9.72
CA VAL A 2 2.83 -15.44 10.81
C VAL A 2 1.68 -14.72 11.54
N PRO A 3 1.39 -15.04 12.80
CA PRO A 3 0.33 -14.38 13.55
C PRO A 3 0.71 -12.91 13.78
N ARG A 4 -0.08 -11.97 13.28
CA ARG A 4 0.13 -10.54 13.47
C ARG A 4 -0.41 -10.12 14.84
N THR A 5 0.40 -10.31 15.88
CA THR A 5 0.14 -9.77 17.21
C THR A 5 0.26 -8.24 17.18
N GLY A 6 -0.89 -7.57 17.31
CA GLY A 6 -1.03 -6.11 17.30
C GLY A 6 -1.86 -5.65 16.10
N ARG A 7 -3.12 -5.28 16.32
CA ARG A 7 -4.09 -4.81 15.31
C ARG A 7 -3.62 -3.49 14.68
N ARG A 8 -2.63 -3.55 13.78
CA ARG A 8 -2.39 -2.49 12.80
C ARG A 8 -3.52 -2.58 11.79
N ARG A 9 -4.18 -1.44 11.52
CA ARG A 9 -5.21 -1.35 10.49
C ARG A 9 -4.66 -1.95 9.17
N PRO A 10 -5.46 -2.76 8.46
CA PRO A 10 -5.02 -3.36 7.21
C PRO A 10 -4.83 -2.29 6.14
N ILE A 11 -3.91 -2.54 5.21
CA ILE A 11 -3.82 -1.74 3.98
C ILE A 11 -4.83 -2.33 3.01
N ARG A 12 -5.91 -1.60 2.73
CA ARG A 12 -6.94 -2.05 1.79
C ARG A 12 -6.49 -1.89 0.34
N PRO A 13 -7.06 -2.66 -0.61
CA PRO A 13 -6.90 -2.42 -2.04
C PRO A 13 -7.27 -0.99 -2.44
N PRO A 14 -6.83 -0.51 -3.62
CA PRO A 14 -7.13 0.85 -4.04
C PRO A 14 -8.63 1.05 -4.22
N GLY A 15 -9.08 2.30 -4.01
CA GLY A 15 -10.50 2.66 -4.09
C GLY A 15 -11.35 2.24 -2.89
N ALA A 16 -10.77 1.63 -1.85
CA ALA A 16 -11.55 1.23 -0.68
C ALA A 16 -12.26 2.42 -0.01
N LEU A 17 -13.53 2.20 0.36
CA LEU A 17 -14.27 3.06 1.27
C LEU A 17 -13.55 3.17 2.63
N PRO A 18 -13.88 4.18 3.46
CA PRO A 18 -13.37 4.23 4.82
C PRO A 18 -13.75 2.96 5.59
N GLU A 19 -12.91 2.56 6.54
CA GLU A 19 -12.94 1.22 7.14
C GLU A 19 -14.33 0.78 7.66
N PRO A 20 -15.09 1.61 8.41
CA PRO A 20 -16.40 1.20 8.90
C PRO A 20 -17.42 0.93 7.78
N GLU A 21 -17.42 1.74 6.72
CA GLU A 21 -18.26 1.57 5.55
C GLU A 21 -17.79 0.37 4.72
N PHE A 22 -16.48 0.20 4.56
CA PHE A 22 -15.89 -0.91 3.82
C PHE A 22 -16.32 -2.26 4.39
N LEU A 23 -16.25 -2.45 5.71
CA LEU A 23 -16.63 -3.70 6.38
C LEU A 23 -18.12 -4.04 6.24
N LYS A 24 -18.98 -3.03 6.11
CA LYS A 24 -20.43 -3.20 5.89
C LYS A 24 -20.77 -3.51 4.45
N THR A 25 -20.04 -2.89 3.51
CA THR A 25 -20.32 -2.96 2.08
C THR A 25 -19.68 -4.19 1.43
N CYS A 26 -18.49 -4.60 1.89
CA CYS A 26 -17.77 -5.72 1.29
C CYS A 26 -18.53 -7.04 1.47
N VAL A 27 -18.97 -7.62 0.35
CA VAL A 27 -19.69 -8.90 0.31
C VAL A 27 -18.78 -10.13 0.33
N ARG A 28 -17.45 -9.95 0.47
CA ARG A 28 -16.47 -11.04 0.57
C ARG A 28 -16.55 -12.01 -0.62
N CYS A 29 -16.66 -11.47 -1.84
CA CYS A 29 -16.80 -12.27 -3.07
C CYS A 29 -15.47 -12.70 -3.70
N TYR A 30 -14.33 -12.28 -3.15
CA TYR A 30 -12.96 -12.61 -3.59
C TYR A 30 -12.54 -12.17 -5.01
N GLN A 31 -13.46 -11.68 -5.84
CA GLN A 31 -13.18 -11.24 -7.23
C GLN A 31 -12.02 -10.24 -7.35
N CYS A 32 -11.87 -9.32 -6.39
CA CYS A 32 -10.75 -8.37 -6.39
C CYS A 32 -9.37 -9.05 -6.36
N GLY A 33 -9.25 -10.19 -5.68
CA GLY A 33 -8.04 -11.01 -5.63
C GLY A 33 -7.80 -11.76 -6.94
N ASP A 34 -8.85 -12.39 -7.48
CA ASP A 34 -8.78 -13.18 -8.72
C ASP A 34 -8.29 -12.34 -9.92
N VAL A 35 -8.74 -11.09 -10.01
CA VAL A 35 -8.35 -10.20 -11.13
C VAL A 35 -7.02 -9.50 -10.90
N CYS A 36 -6.39 -9.66 -9.73
CA CYS A 36 -5.17 -8.95 -9.39
C CYS A 36 -3.97 -9.53 -10.17
N PRO A 37 -3.43 -8.84 -11.18
CA PRO A 37 -2.35 -9.40 -11.99
C PRO A 37 -1.05 -9.59 -11.19
N ASN A 38 -0.84 -8.81 -10.13
CA ASN A 38 0.33 -8.93 -9.26
C ASN A 38 0.09 -9.81 -8.01
N GLN A 39 -1.10 -10.42 -7.88
CA GLN A 39 -1.46 -11.32 -6.77
C GLN A 39 -1.13 -10.75 -5.38
N CYS A 40 -1.30 -9.43 -5.20
CA CYS A 40 -0.94 -8.73 -3.96
C CYS A 40 -2.07 -8.67 -2.92
N ILE A 41 -3.28 -9.09 -3.31
CA ILE A 41 -4.47 -9.04 -2.44
C ILE A 41 -4.61 -10.38 -1.73
N ALA A 42 -4.44 -10.36 -0.42
CA ALA A 42 -4.73 -11.45 0.49
C ALA A 42 -6.08 -11.23 1.18
N PHE A 43 -6.57 -12.23 1.91
CA PHE A 43 -7.85 -12.17 2.60
C PHE A 43 -7.68 -12.57 4.05
N HIS A 44 -8.35 -11.84 4.93
CA HIS A 44 -8.29 -12.10 6.36
C HIS A 44 -8.91 -13.45 6.72
N GLY A 45 -8.23 -14.19 7.59
CA GLY A 45 -8.74 -15.42 8.15
C GLY A 45 -9.70 -15.15 9.31
N LEU A 46 -10.26 -16.22 9.89
CA LEU A 46 -11.12 -16.12 11.08
C LEU A 46 -10.32 -15.60 12.29
N ASP A 47 -9.03 -15.95 12.38
CA ASP A 47 -8.14 -15.56 13.48
C ASP A 47 -7.79 -14.06 13.47
N ASP A 48 -8.00 -13.36 12.36
CA ASP A 48 -7.77 -11.91 12.25
C ASP A 48 -8.89 -11.07 12.88
N GLY A 49 -10.00 -11.72 13.24
CA GLY A 49 -11.18 -11.11 13.85
C GLY A 49 -12.42 -11.28 12.98
N LEU A 50 -13.56 -11.54 13.64
CA LEU A 50 -14.80 -11.92 12.96
C LEU A 50 -15.32 -10.85 11.98
N ALA A 51 -15.12 -9.57 12.29
CA ALA A 51 -15.52 -8.47 11.39
C ALA A 51 -14.68 -8.43 10.10
N GLU A 52 -13.38 -8.73 10.23
CA GLU A 52 -12.38 -8.68 9.16
C GLU A 52 -12.39 -9.92 8.29
N ALA A 53 -12.84 -11.06 8.82
CA ALA A 53 -12.81 -12.35 8.14
C ALA A 53 -13.38 -12.27 6.71
N GLY A 54 -12.61 -12.77 5.75
CA GLY A 54 -12.94 -12.78 4.31
C GLY A 54 -12.84 -11.43 3.61
N THR A 55 -12.40 -10.36 4.28
CA THR A 55 -12.18 -9.05 3.64
C THR A 55 -10.75 -8.96 3.06
N PRO A 56 -10.57 -8.25 1.92
CA PRO A 56 -9.28 -8.16 1.26
C PRO A 56 -8.34 -7.18 1.94
N PHE A 57 -7.05 -7.49 1.96
CA PHE A 57 -5.98 -6.62 2.39
C PHE A 57 -4.72 -6.86 1.54
N ILE A 58 -3.80 -5.91 1.58
CA ILE A 58 -2.47 -6.02 0.99
C ILE A 58 -1.48 -6.11 2.15
N ASP A 59 -0.56 -7.06 2.08
CA ASP A 59 0.64 -7.07 2.93
C ASP A 59 1.82 -6.52 2.12
N PRO A 60 2.18 -5.23 2.31
CA PRO A 60 3.23 -4.56 1.54
C PRO A 60 4.58 -5.26 1.61
N ARG A 61 4.84 -6.03 2.68
CA ARG A 61 6.08 -6.79 2.81
C ARG A 61 6.12 -7.98 1.86
N THR A 62 5.00 -8.67 1.71
CA THR A 62 4.91 -9.90 0.91
C THR A 62 4.85 -9.55 -0.57
N GLN A 63 3.95 -8.63 -0.96
CA GLN A 63 3.78 -8.23 -2.35
C GLN A 63 3.05 -6.87 -2.42
N GLY A 64 3.60 -5.93 -3.20
CA GLY A 64 3.00 -4.61 -3.39
C GLY A 64 1.93 -4.55 -4.49
N CYS A 65 1.07 -3.55 -4.42
CA CYS A 65 0.13 -3.22 -5.50
C CYS A 65 0.83 -2.46 -6.63
N ILE A 66 0.58 -2.86 -7.88
CA ILE A 66 1.10 -2.19 -9.08
C ILE A 66 0.22 -1.06 -9.60
N ALA A 67 -0.81 -0.66 -8.84
CA ALA A 67 -1.72 0.44 -9.16
C ALA A 67 -2.49 0.30 -10.49
N CYS A 68 -2.80 -0.92 -10.93
CA CYS A 68 -3.52 -1.17 -12.19
C CYS A 68 -5.05 -0.97 -12.14
N MET A 69 -5.61 -0.71 -10.95
CA MET A 69 -7.04 -0.45 -10.67
C MET A 69 -8.09 -1.51 -11.09
N LYS A 70 -7.72 -2.61 -11.76
CA LYS A 70 -8.64 -3.70 -12.15
C LYS A 70 -9.56 -4.21 -11.03
N CYS A 71 -9.04 -4.28 -9.79
CA CYS A 71 -9.84 -4.72 -8.65
C CYS A 71 -11.03 -3.79 -8.33
N THR A 72 -10.93 -2.51 -8.70
CA THR A 72 -12.01 -1.52 -8.50
C THR A 72 -13.12 -1.64 -9.53
N GLU A 73 -12.80 -2.12 -10.73
CA GLU A 73 -13.75 -2.30 -11.84
C GLU A 73 -14.68 -3.49 -11.61
N VAL A 74 -14.22 -4.51 -10.89
CA VAL A 74 -14.96 -5.76 -10.68
C VAL A 74 -15.69 -5.83 -9.34
N CYS A 75 -15.65 -4.79 -8.49
CA CYS A 75 -16.27 -4.85 -7.17
C CYS A 75 -17.81 -4.70 -7.27
N PRO A 76 -18.61 -5.76 -7.10
CA PRO A 76 -20.05 -5.68 -7.33
C PRO A 76 -20.79 -4.88 -6.24
N SER A 77 -20.22 -4.85 -5.04
CA SER A 77 -20.79 -4.14 -3.87
C SER A 77 -20.46 -2.65 -3.82
N GLY A 78 -19.48 -2.18 -4.60
CA GLY A 78 -18.95 -0.83 -4.47
C GLY A 78 -18.08 -0.60 -3.22
N ALA A 79 -17.66 -1.65 -2.51
CA ALA A 79 -16.70 -1.51 -1.41
C ALA A 79 -15.34 -0.95 -1.90
N LEU A 80 -14.96 -1.26 -3.13
CA LEU A 80 -13.88 -0.61 -3.88
C LEU A 80 -14.52 0.29 -4.94
N GLN A 81 -14.28 1.59 -4.84
CA GLN A 81 -14.81 2.60 -5.74
C GLN A 81 -14.04 2.59 -7.07
N PRO A 82 -14.73 2.59 -8.23
CA PRO A 82 -14.11 2.65 -9.55
C PRO A 82 -13.11 3.80 -9.65
N THR A 83 -11.90 3.48 -10.09
CA THR A 83 -10.79 4.43 -10.18
C THR A 83 -10.06 4.24 -11.51
N ASP A 84 -9.86 5.33 -12.25
CA ASP A 84 -9.07 5.32 -13.48
C ASP A 84 -7.58 5.09 -13.15
N PRO A 85 -6.86 4.18 -13.83
CA PRO A 85 -5.43 3.94 -13.64
C PRO A 85 -4.49 5.05 -14.17
N ASP A 86 -5.01 6.21 -14.60
CA ASP A 86 -4.19 7.34 -15.09
C ASP A 86 -3.06 7.77 -14.10
N PRO A 87 -1.77 7.67 -14.51
CA PRO A 87 -0.62 8.06 -13.68
C PRO A 87 -0.55 9.53 -13.25
N GLU A 88 -1.32 10.42 -13.88
CA GLU A 88 -1.44 11.82 -13.48
C GLU A 88 -2.44 12.02 -12.34
N THR A 89 -3.53 11.27 -12.33
CA THR A 89 -4.64 11.48 -11.38
C THR A 89 -4.63 10.51 -10.21
N VAL A 90 -4.03 9.33 -10.35
CA VAL A 90 -3.94 8.34 -9.27
C VAL A 90 -3.21 8.89 -8.04
N PRO A 91 -2.01 9.53 -8.17
CA PRO A 91 -1.39 10.24 -7.05
C PRO A 91 -2.32 11.35 -6.51
N GLY A 92 -2.58 11.35 -5.20
CA GLY A 92 -3.47 12.31 -4.54
C GLY A 92 -4.95 11.89 -4.49
N ARG A 93 -5.45 11.12 -5.47
CA ARG A 93 -6.81 10.56 -5.44
C ARG A 93 -6.89 9.26 -4.64
N VAL A 94 -5.96 8.33 -4.88
CA VAL A 94 -5.95 7.02 -4.22
C VAL A 94 -5.11 7.05 -2.96
N LYS A 95 -5.64 6.48 -1.88
CA LYS A 95 -4.94 6.41 -0.59
C LYS A 95 -5.19 5.09 0.13
N MET A 96 -4.30 4.12 -0.07
CA MET A 96 -4.30 2.86 0.69
C MET A 96 -3.48 2.99 2.00
N GLY A 97 -2.45 3.84 1.97
CA GLY A 97 -1.52 4.07 3.08
C GLY A 97 -0.49 5.14 2.70
N VAL A 98 0.58 5.25 3.46
CA VAL A 98 1.71 6.15 3.15
C VAL A 98 3.03 5.47 3.50
N ALA A 99 4.04 5.63 2.64
CA ALA A 99 5.37 5.12 2.91
C ALA A 99 6.09 6.00 3.96
N ARG A 100 6.72 5.35 4.93
CA ARG A 100 7.53 5.95 5.99
C ARG A 100 8.92 5.37 5.92
N LEU A 101 9.89 6.24 5.68
CA LEU A 101 11.30 5.90 5.66
C LEU A 101 11.92 6.14 7.04
N ASN A 102 12.58 5.12 7.58
CA ASN A 102 13.55 5.27 8.66
C ASN A 102 14.92 5.52 8.04
N ARG A 103 15.47 6.72 8.27
CA ARG A 103 16.77 7.13 7.73
C ARG A 103 17.93 6.38 8.36
N ASP A 104 17.84 6.02 9.64
CA ASP A 104 18.90 5.32 10.38
C ASP A 104 19.13 3.89 9.84
N MET A 105 18.11 3.29 9.23
CA MET A 105 18.21 1.96 8.59
C MET A 105 18.48 2.02 7.08
N CYS A 106 18.34 3.17 6.44
CA CYS A 106 18.42 3.26 4.99
C CYS A 106 19.87 3.30 4.53
N TYR A 107 20.28 2.39 3.64
CA TYR A 107 21.65 2.36 3.10
C TYR A 107 22.11 3.67 2.43
N SER A 108 21.18 4.45 1.85
CA SER A 108 21.51 5.75 1.24
C SER A 108 21.65 6.89 2.24
N TYR A 109 21.17 6.71 3.47
CA TYR A 109 21.37 7.63 4.58
C TYR A 109 22.42 7.15 5.59
N ALA A 110 22.92 5.92 5.47
CA ALA A 110 24.02 5.40 6.27
C ALA A 110 25.31 6.18 6.03
N GLU A 111 26.25 6.10 6.97
CA GLU A 111 27.60 6.64 6.84
C GLU A 111 28.62 5.49 6.91
N PRO A 112 29.46 5.28 5.86
CA PRO A 112 29.50 6.02 4.60
C PRO A 112 28.29 5.73 3.71
N ALA A 113 27.83 6.76 2.99
CA ALA A 113 26.65 6.69 2.12
C ALA A 113 26.84 5.72 0.94
N ARG A 114 25.77 4.98 0.60
CA ARG A 114 25.71 4.06 -0.54
C ARG A 114 24.56 4.41 -1.48
N THR A 115 24.75 4.25 -2.78
CA THR A 115 23.69 4.43 -3.77
C THR A 115 22.86 3.15 -3.88
N CYS A 116 21.67 3.15 -3.26
CA CYS A 116 20.73 2.02 -3.33
C CYS A 116 19.54 2.30 -4.27
N GLY A 117 18.74 3.33 -4.00
CA GLY A 117 17.67 3.80 -4.89
C GLY A 117 16.54 2.80 -5.24
N VAL A 118 16.54 1.58 -4.69
CA VAL A 118 15.64 0.50 -5.11
C VAL A 118 14.16 0.83 -4.87
N CYS A 119 13.85 1.54 -3.79
CA CYS A 119 12.50 1.98 -3.47
C CYS A 119 11.96 2.98 -4.48
N TYR A 120 12.80 3.88 -5.00
CA TYR A 120 12.44 4.85 -6.04
C TYR A 120 12.15 4.15 -7.37
N ARG A 121 13.03 3.23 -7.79
CA ARG A 121 12.85 2.44 -9.01
C ARG A 121 11.61 1.54 -8.98
N ALA A 122 11.23 1.07 -7.78
CA ALA A 122 10.01 0.29 -7.58
C ALA A 122 8.74 1.16 -7.49
N CYS A 123 8.87 2.48 -7.31
CA CYS A 123 7.71 3.35 -7.21
C CYS A 123 7.03 3.47 -8.58
N PRO A 124 5.71 3.27 -8.69
CA PRO A 124 4.98 3.45 -9.95
C PRO A 124 4.83 4.93 -10.35
N PHE A 125 5.15 5.87 -9.44
CA PHE A 125 5.07 7.31 -9.68
C PHE A 125 6.41 7.99 -9.34
N PRO A 126 7.52 7.62 -10.00
CA PRO A 126 8.83 8.20 -9.75
C PRO A 126 8.83 9.70 -10.10
N GLY A 127 9.49 10.50 -9.28
CA GLY A 127 9.52 11.97 -9.43
C GLY A 127 8.28 12.69 -8.90
N LYS A 128 7.20 11.95 -8.59
CA LYS A 128 5.98 12.47 -7.95
C LYS A 128 5.89 12.02 -6.50
N ALA A 129 5.38 10.80 -6.27
CA ALA A 129 5.19 10.23 -4.94
C ALA A 129 6.50 9.91 -4.22
N MET A 130 7.57 9.66 -4.99
CA MET A 130 8.90 9.42 -4.46
C MET A 130 9.93 10.15 -5.31
N ARG A 131 10.76 10.98 -4.67
CA ARG A 131 11.88 11.69 -5.28
C ARG A 131 13.20 11.16 -4.74
N ILE A 132 14.29 11.41 -5.46
CA ILE A 132 15.65 11.07 -5.06
C ILE A 132 16.46 12.35 -4.87
N GLU A 133 17.31 12.36 -3.85
CA GLU A 133 18.34 13.38 -3.62
C GLU A 133 19.75 12.78 -3.86
N VAL A 134 20.80 13.52 -3.50
CA VAL A 134 22.20 13.08 -3.64
C VAL A 134 22.40 11.71 -2.96
N PHE A 135 23.23 10.86 -3.57
CA PHE A 135 23.47 9.47 -3.14
C PHE A 135 22.24 8.56 -3.16
N GLU A 136 21.28 8.84 -4.03
CA GLU A 136 20.02 8.08 -4.15
C GLU A 136 19.19 8.08 -2.85
N ARG A 137 19.31 9.13 -2.03
CA ARG A 137 18.51 9.31 -0.81
C ARG A 137 17.03 9.48 -1.19
N PRO A 138 16.15 8.51 -0.85
CA PRO A 138 14.75 8.64 -1.20
C PRO A 138 14.05 9.65 -0.28
N VAL A 139 13.13 10.41 -0.86
CA VAL A 139 12.18 11.25 -0.12
C VAL A 139 10.77 10.95 -0.62
N VAL A 140 9.87 10.65 0.32
CA VAL A 140 8.48 10.31 0.03
C VAL A 140 7.64 11.59 0.10
N ASP A 141 6.91 11.90 -0.96
CA ASP A 141 5.84 12.88 -0.92
C ASP A 141 4.60 12.23 -0.27
N ARG A 142 4.22 12.75 0.89
CA ARG A 142 3.15 12.13 1.69
C ARG A 142 1.78 12.29 1.07
N ASP A 143 1.55 13.31 0.25
CA ASP A 143 0.23 13.60 -0.31
C ASP A 143 0.01 12.81 -1.59
N LEU A 144 1.06 12.67 -2.40
CA LEU A 144 1.05 11.92 -3.65
C LEU A 144 1.29 10.41 -3.45
N CYS A 145 1.90 9.98 -2.35
CA CYS A 145 2.08 8.55 -2.07
C CYS A 145 0.73 7.85 -1.83
N ILE A 146 0.43 6.84 -2.65
CA ILE A 146 -0.82 6.08 -2.55
C ILE A 146 -0.74 4.89 -1.58
N GLY A 147 0.46 4.57 -1.07
CA GLY A 147 0.67 3.46 -0.13
C GLY A 147 0.67 2.06 -0.77
N CYS A 148 1.10 1.95 -2.04
CA CYS A 148 1.02 0.69 -2.77
C CYS A 148 1.97 -0.43 -2.30
N GLY A 149 3.00 -0.12 -1.51
CA GLY A 149 3.86 -1.13 -0.89
C GLY A 149 5.02 -1.66 -1.73
N LEU A 150 5.12 -1.32 -3.03
CA LEU A 150 6.23 -1.79 -3.88
C LEU A 150 7.62 -1.39 -3.34
N CYS A 151 7.73 -0.24 -2.68
CA CYS A 151 8.97 0.21 -2.05
C CYS A 151 9.35 -0.58 -0.78
N GLU A 152 8.37 -1.08 -0.03
CA GLU A 152 8.61 -1.93 1.15
C GLU A 152 8.99 -3.35 0.72
N ALA A 153 8.28 -3.90 -0.28
CA ALA A 153 8.59 -5.19 -0.88
C ALA A 153 10.00 -5.21 -1.48
N SER A 154 10.41 -4.13 -2.16
CA SER A 154 11.73 -4.03 -2.80
C SER A 154 12.88 -3.67 -1.84
N CYS A 155 12.58 -3.30 -0.59
CA CYS A 155 13.59 -2.92 0.37
C CYS A 155 14.49 -4.12 0.73
N ILE A 156 15.78 -3.98 0.41
CA ILE A 156 16.80 -5.02 0.65
C ILE A 156 17.32 -5.05 2.10
N HIS A 157 16.99 -4.04 2.92
CA HIS A 157 17.37 -4.02 4.33
C HIS A 157 16.39 -4.89 5.16
N LEU A 158 16.90 -5.61 6.16
CA LEU A 158 16.11 -6.43 7.07
C LEU A 158 16.43 -6.06 8.53
N PRO A 159 15.47 -5.54 9.33
CA PRO A 159 14.09 -5.16 8.98
C PRO A 159 14.01 -4.03 7.93
N GLN A 160 12.88 -3.86 7.24
CA GLN A 160 12.78 -2.89 6.13
C GLN A 160 13.00 -1.45 6.64
N ALA A 161 13.85 -0.71 5.92
CA ALA A 161 14.09 0.70 6.17
C ALA A 161 12.89 1.59 5.80
N ILE A 162 12.05 1.14 4.86
CA ILE A 162 10.82 1.82 4.45
C ILE A 162 9.64 0.90 4.69
N ARG A 163 8.56 1.42 5.30
CA ARG A 163 7.34 0.68 5.58
C ARG A 163 6.10 1.49 5.21
N ILE A 164 5.06 0.83 4.74
CA ILE A 164 3.75 1.43 4.56
C ILE A 164 3.04 1.43 5.91
N VAL A 165 2.51 2.60 6.27
CA VAL A 165 1.62 2.76 7.41
C VAL A 165 0.22 3.13 6.90
N PRO A 166 -0.84 2.68 7.59
CA PRO A 166 -2.19 3.16 7.31
C PRO A 166 -2.27 4.68 7.41
N VAL A 167 -3.13 5.29 6.61
CA VAL A 167 -3.46 6.70 6.81
C VAL A 167 -4.54 6.80 7.89
N ASP A 168 -4.28 7.57 8.93
CA ASP A 168 -5.32 8.03 9.85
C ASP A 168 -6.14 9.08 9.10
N ARG A 169 -7.06 8.64 8.24
CA ARG A 169 -8.14 9.51 7.79
C ARG A 169 -9.17 9.57 8.91
N GLU A 170 -8.95 10.46 9.88
CA GLU A 170 -10.09 11.08 10.52
C GLU A 170 -10.92 11.73 9.41
N VAL A 171 -12.17 11.30 9.35
CA VAL A 171 -13.23 11.80 8.48
C VAL A 171 -13.24 13.31 8.63
N THR A 172 -12.76 14.04 7.62
CA THR A 172 -13.12 15.45 7.47
C THR A 172 -14.63 15.48 7.27
N ALA A 173 -15.31 16.07 8.25
CA ALA A 173 -16.73 16.40 8.26
C ALA A 173 -17.15 17.21 7.03
#